data_AF-A0A537Y9I4-F1
#
_entry.id   AF-A0A537Y9I4-F1
#
_cell.length_a   1.000
_cell.length_b   1.000
_cell.length_c   1.000
_cell.angle_alpha   90.00
_cell.angle_beta   90.00
_cell.angle_gamma   90.00
#
_symmetry.space_group_name_H-M   'P 1'
#
loop_
_entity.id
_entity.type
_entity.pdbx_description
1 polymer ?
#
loop_
_entity_poly.entity_id
_entity_poly.type
_entity_poly.pdbx_seq_one_letter_code
_entity_poly.pdbx_strand_id
1 'polypeptide(L)'
;MPVTIGGGLSFCGRELKPEELDLIRQITREFSTLSLTELAHTLCELLEWRRPNGGLKSREGYLFLLALHDRGWLPWLSPPLRKPRPRAAVWDQHSDPQPPLTGSTGDYFPVHLQLLTSGDDRRLFRQYIQRYHYLGYKVPYGAQLRYFVRSPQSPGAVLACLLFTSAAWKMAPRDACIGWDQTARQSNLPLVVNHSRFLILPWVGVPNLASHILSLAARQMPRDWWAAYRAQPVL
;
A
#
# COMPACT_ATOMS: atom_id res chain seq x y z
N MET A 1 -7.13 -4.90 11.44
CA MET A 1 -6.28 -5.88 12.13
C MET A 1 -7.18 -6.70 13.03
N PRO A 2 -7.40 -8.00 12.80
CA PRO A 2 -8.09 -8.78 13.80
C PRO A 2 -7.07 -9.06 14.90
N VAL A 3 -7.16 -8.32 16.00
CA VAL A 3 -6.57 -8.76 17.27
C VAL A 3 -7.45 -9.93 17.71
N THR A 4 -6.92 -11.15 17.58
CA THR A 4 -7.64 -12.42 17.74
C THR A 4 -8.35 -12.51 19.09
N ILE A 5 -9.56 -13.06 19.04
CA ILE A 5 -10.35 -13.51 20.18
C ILE A 5 -9.67 -14.77 20.72
N GLY A 6 -9.25 -14.74 21.99
CA GLY A 6 -8.56 -15.83 22.68
C GLY A 6 -7.31 -15.36 23.44
N GLY A 7 -7.50 -14.93 24.70
CA GLY A 7 -6.47 -14.79 25.75
C GLY A 7 -5.33 -13.77 25.58
N GLY A 8 -4.70 -13.68 24.40
CA GLY A 8 -3.48 -12.89 24.18
C GLY A 8 -3.71 -11.63 23.35
N LEU A 9 -3.09 -10.53 23.78
CA LEU A 9 -3.05 -9.28 23.01
C LEU A 9 -1.89 -9.36 22.00
N SER A 10 -2.16 -9.15 20.70
CA SER A 10 -1.12 -9.20 19.67
C SER A 10 -1.03 -7.93 18.83
N PHE A 11 0.20 -7.56 18.48
CA PHE A 11 0.54 -6.47 17.57
C PHE A 11 1.19 -7.02 16.31
N CYS A 12 0.56 -6.83 15.15
CA CYS A 12 1.05 -7.33 13.86
C CYS A 12 1.41 -8.84 13.86
N GLY A 13 0.71 -9.66 14.63
CA GLY A 13 0.96 -11.10 14.76
C GLY A 13 2.00 -11.50 15.81
N ARG A 14 2.67 -10.54 16.46
CA ARG A 14 3.51 -10.76 17.65
C ARG A 14 2.67 -10.65 18.91
N GLU A 15 2.77 -11.62 19.80
CA GLU A 15 2.18 -11.53 21.13
C GLU A 15 2.88 -10.44 21.96
N LEU A 16 2.10 -9.63 22.67
CA LEU A 16 2.64 -8.66 23.62
C LEU A 16 3.00 -9.33 24.93
N LYS A 17 4.20 -9.02 25.43
CA LYS A 17 4.59 -9.35 26.79
C LYS A 17 3.85 -8.44 27.79
N PRO A 18 3.62 -8.89 29.04
CA PRO A 18 3.04 -8.06 30.08
C PRO A 18 3.79 -6.74 30.29
N GLU A 19 5.13 -6.79 30.31
CA GLU A 19 6.01 -5.62 30.46
C GLU A 19 5.79 -4.57 29.35
N GLU A 20 5.58 -5.01 28.11
CA GLU A 20 5.31 -4.11 26.99
C GLU A 20 3.95 -3.43 27.14
N LEU A 21 2.95 -4.14 27.64
CA LEU A 21 1.63 -3.58 27.92
C LEU A 21 1.68 -2.55 29.06
N ASP A 22 2.46 -2.82 30.10
CA ASP A 22 2.65 -1.89 31.21
C ASP A 22 3.39 -0.62 30.77
N LEU A 23 4.43 -0.76 29.92
CA LEU A 23 5.09 0.39 29.30
C LEU A 23 4.10 1.24 28.47
N ILE A 24 3.24 0.59 27.67
CA ILE A 24 2.20 1.30 26.89
C ILE A 24 1.27 2.08 27.81
N ARG A 25 0.83 1.47 28.91
CA ARG A 25 -0.06 2.14 29.89
C ARG A 25 0.64 3.31 30.57
N GLN A 26 1.90 3.15 30.97
CA GLN A 26 2.69 4.22 31.58
C GLN A 26 2.83 5.42 30.64
N ILE A 27 3.36 5.20 29.44
CA ILE A 27 3.63 6.26 28.46
C ILE A 27 2.34 6.99 28.06
N THR A 28 1.24 6.27 27.84
CA THR A 28 -0.03 6.90 27.47
C THR A 28 -0.70 7.70 28.59
N ARG A 29 -0.34 7.45 29.86
CA ARG A 29 -0.78 8.26 31.01
C ARG A 29 0.10 9.48 31.21
N GLU A 30 1.40 9.25 31.25
CA GLU A 30 2.41 10.28 31.50
C GLU A 30 2.38 11.37 30.42
N PHE A 31 2.23 10.97 29.16
CA PHE A 31 2.18 11.86 28.01
C PHE A 31 0.76 11.99 27.44
N SER A 32 -0.25 12.05 28.30
CA SER A 32 -1.67 12.10 27.92
C SER A 32 -2.08 13.33 27.10
N THR A 33 -1.26 14.38 27.09
CA THR A 33 -1.46 15.60 26.30
C THR A 33 -0.99 15.47 24.85
N LEU A 34 -0.17 14.46 24.53
CA LEU A 34 0.29 14.22 23.17
C LEU A 34 -0.84 13.71 22.27
N SER A 35 -0.74 14.01 20.98
CA SER A 35 -1.66 13.43 20.02
C SER A 35 -1.49 11.92 19.95
N LEU A 36 -2.57 11.21 19.61
CA LEU A 36 -2.51 9.75 19.45
C LEU A 36 -1.52 9.31 18.35
N THR A 37 -1.23 10.20 17.38
CA THR A 37 -0.19 9.98 16.38
C THR A 37 1.20 10.03 16.99
N GLU A 38 1.51 11.04 17.80
CA GLU A 38 2.80 11.14 18.50
C GLU A 38 3.01 9.98 19.47
N LEU A 39 1.99 9.63 20.28
CA LEU A 39 2.04 8.46 21.16
C LEU A 39 2.35 7.18 20.38
N ALA A 40 1.75 6.99 19.22
CA ALA A 40 2.03 5.84 18.37
C ALA A 40 3.48 5.84 17.84
N HIS A 41 4.05 7.01 17.53
CA HIS A 41 5.45 7.12 17.14
C HIS A 41 6.38 6.78 18.32
N THR A 42 6.18 7.41 19.48
CA THR A 42 6.97 7.19 20.69
C THR A 42 6.96 5.72 21.10
N LEU A 43 5.79 5.09 21.14
CA LEU A 43 5.68 3.68 21.50
C LEU A 43 6.33 2.77 20.46
N CYS A 44 6.18 3.07 19.17
CA CYS A 44 6.84 2.28 18.14
C CYS A 44 8.37 2.38 18.24
N GLU A 45 8.90 3.51 18.68
CA GLU A 45 10.33 3.69 18.93
C GLU A 45 10.77 2.91 20.17
N LEU A 46 10.12 3.13 21.32
CA LEU A 46 10.48 2.47 22.59
C LEU A 46 10.39 0.95 22.54
N LEU A 47 9.38 0.41 21.83
CA LEU A 47 9.17 -1.03 21.70
C LEU A 47 9.89 -1.64 20.50
N GLU A 48 10.70 -0.84 19.79
CA GLU A 48 11.43 -1.24 18.57
C GLU A 48 10.49 -1.89 17.53
N TRP A 49 9.27 -1.36 17.42
CA TRP A 49 8.28 -1.78 16.43
C TRP A 49 8.60 -1.16 15.06
N ARG A 50 9.65 -1.71 14.45
CA ARG A 50 10.19 -1.28 13.15
C ARG A 50 9.79 -2.23 12.03
N ARG A 51 9.80 -1.70 10.82
CA ARG A 51 9.74 -2.45 9.56
C ARG A 51 11.16 -2.90 9.18
N PRO A 52 11.30 -3.88 8.26
CA PRO A 52 12.62 -4.29 7.74
C PRO A 52 13.43 -3.14 7.12
N ASN A 53 12.76 -2.09 6.62
CA ASN A 53 13.41 -0.89 6.11
C ASN A 53 13.77 0.16 7.19
N GLY A 54 13.64 -0.17 8.48
CA GLY A 54 13.93 0.71 9.61
C GLY A 54 12.81 1.68 9.99
N GLY A 55 11.80 1.86 9.12
CA GLY A 55 10.68 2.75 9.39
C GLY A 55 9.79 2.25 10.53
N LEU A 56 9.27 3.16 11.35
CA LEU A 56 8.36 2.84 12.44
C LEU A 56 7.02 2.29 11.92
N LYS A 57 6.41 1.38 12.67
CA LYS A 57 5.04 0.87 12.44
C LYS A 57 3.98 1.80 13.03
N SER A 58 4.20 3.12 13.01
CA SER A 58 3.35 4.10 13.73
C SER A 58 1.89 4.09 13.28
N ARG A 59 1.59 3.75 12.03
CA ARG A 59 0.20 3.62 11.56
C ARG A 59 -0.49 2.42 12.21
N GLU A 60 0.19 1.28 12.25
CA GLU A 60 -0.27 0.09 12.95
C GLU A 60 -0.34 0.33 14.45
N GLY A 61 0.64 1.03 15.03
CA GLY A 61 0.65 1.46 16.43
C GLY A 61 -0.54 2.35 16.77
N TYR A 62 -0.86 3.33 15.92
CA TYR A 62 -2.04 4.19 16.07
C TYR A 62 -3.34 3.37 16.08
N LEU A 63 -3.51 2.45 15.13
CA LEU A 63 -4.69 1.58 15.08
C LEU A 63 -4.76 0.63 16.28
N PHE A 64 -3.61 0.20 16.78
CA PHE A 64 -3.51 -0.64 17.96
C PHE A 64 -3.94 0.11 19.22
N LEU A 65 -3.48 1.35 19.42
CA LEU A 65 -3.92 2.19 20.54
C LEU A 65 -5.43 2.47 20.50
N LEU A 66 -6.00 2.73 19.31
CA LEU A 66 -7.45 2.84 19.14
C LEU A 66 -8.16 1.55 19.55
N ALA A 67 -7.66 0.39 19.13
CA ALA A 67 -8.26 -0.90 19.48
C ALA A 67 -8.17 -1.18 21.00
N LEU A 68 -7.09 -0.76 21.66
CA LEU A 68 -6.95 -0.86 23.12
C LEU A 68 -7.92 0.09 23.86
N HIS A 69 -8.08 1.31 23.35
CA HIS A 69 -9.06 2.25 23.88
C HIS A 69 -10.49 1.72 23.72
N ASP A 70 -10.87 1.27 22.52
CA ASP A 70 -12.20 0.71 22.22
C ASP A 70 -12.54 -0.51 23.09
N ARG A 71 -11.53 -1.23 23.60
CA ARG A 71 -11.68 -2.35 24.54
C ARG A 71 -11.70 -1.95 26.01
N GLY A 72 -11.56 -0.65 26.32
CA GLY A 72 -11.49 -0.13 27.68
C GLY A 72 -10.15 -0.38 28.39
N TRP A 73 -9.09 -0.74 27.66
CA TRP A 73 -7.77 -1.02 28.26
C TRP A 73 -6.95 0.27 28.45
N LEU A 74 -7.25 1.29 27.66
CA LEU A 74 -6.67 2.63 27.73
C LEU A 74 -7.78 3.71 27.76
N PRO A 75 -8.67 3.69 28.77
CA PRO A 75 -9.86 4.55 28.80
C PRO A 75 -9.55 6.05 28.92
N TRP A 76 -8.35 6.42 29.39
CA TRP A 76 -7.91 7.81 29.50
C TRP A 76 -7.47 8.44 28.17
N LEU A 77 -7.27 7.65 27.11
CA LEU A 77 -6.96 8.19 25.81
C LEU A 77 -8.17 8.94 25.25
N SER A 78 -7.93 10.10 24.65
CA SER A 78 -8.94 10.87 23.93
C SER A 78 -8.75 10.69 22.42
N PRO A 79 -9.35 9.66 21.80
CA PRO A 79 -9.22 9.46 20.36
C PRO A 79 -9.88 10.61 19.59
N PRO A 80 -9.33 11.02 18.43
CA PRO A 80 -9.94 12.06 17.63
C PRO A 80 -11.32 11.62 17.14
N LEU A 81 -12.28 12.54 17.13
CA LEU A 81 -13.59 12.34 16.51
C LEU A 81 -13.41 11.82 15.08
N ARG A 82 -14.16 10.79 14.70
CA ARG A 82 -14.12 10.22 13.35
C ARG A 82 -14.51 11.32 12.36
N LYS A 83 -13.51 11.92 11.68
CA LYS A 83 -13.76 12.88 10.60
C LYS A 83 -14.58 12.19 9.51
N PRO A 84 -15.57 12.87 8.91
CA PRO A 84 -16.29 12.33 7.76
C PRO A 84 -15.28 11.94 6.67
N ARG A 85 -15.58 10.85 5.96
CA ARG A 85 -14.72 10.36 4.87
C ARG A 85 -14.44 11.52 3.90
N PRO A 86 -13.19 11.68 3.42
CA PRO A 86 -12.88 12.70 2.42
C PRO A 86 -13.83 12.59 1.23
N ARG A 87 -14.25 13.75 0.71
CA ARG A 87 -15.14 13.90 -0.44
C ARG A 87 -14.60 13.15 -1.66
N ALA A 88 -15.51 12.82 -2.59
CA ALA A 88 -15.22 12.19 -3.88
C ALA A 88 -13.97 12.78 -4.55
N ALA A 89 -13.22 11.96 -5.28
CA ALA A 89 -12.04 12.40 -6.00
C ALA A 89 -12.36 13.67 -6.79
N VAL A 90 -11.68 14.77 -6.48
CA VAL A 90 -11.78 16.00 -7.27
C VAL A 90 -11.10 15.69 -8.60
N TRP A 91 -11.91 15.66 -9.65
CA TRP A 91 -11.44 15.53 -11.01
C TRP A 91 -10.90 16.88 -11.46
N ASP A 92 -9.71 16.87 -12.05
CA ASP A 92 -9.17 18.00 -12.78
C ASP A 92 -8.88 17.61 -14.23
N GLN A 93 -8.61 18.63 -15.04
CA GLN A 93 -8.43 18.52 -16.48
C GLN A 93 -7.18 17.71 -16.86
N HIS A 94 -6.24 17.47 -15.93
CA HIS A 94 -5.04 16.70 -16.23
C HIS A 94 -5.33 15.21 -16.51
N SER A 95 -6.52 14.74 -16.12
CA SER A 95 -6.97 13.36 -16.39
C SER A 95 -7.97 13.26 -17.55
N ASP A 96 -8.19 14.34 -18.29
CA ASP A 96 -9.10 14.35 -19.44
C ASP A 96 -8.61 13.44 -20.58
N PRO A 97 -9.54 12.96 -21.43
CA PRO A 97 -9.18 12.21 -22.63
C PRO A 97 -8.18 12.98 -23.48
N GLN A 98 -7.14 12.29 -23.93
CA GLN A 98 -6.12 12.85 -24.82
C GLN A 98 -6.35 12.37 -26.26
N PRO A 99 -5.70 13.00 -27.26
CA PRO A 99 -5.72 12.51 -28.63
C PRO A 99 -5.30 11.04 -28.73
N PRO A 100 -5.89 10.26 -29.66
CA PRO A 100 -5.54 8.86 -29.86
C PRO A 100 -4.04 8.66 -30.14
N LEU A 101 -3.43 7.73 -29.42
CA LEU A 101 -2.09 7.20 -29.63
C LEU A 101 -2.23 5.80 -30.23
N THR A 102 -2.16 5.73 -31.56
CA THR A 102 -2.24 4.49 -32.35
C THR A 102 -0.95 4.28 -33.13
N GLY A 103 -0.72 3.08 -33.63
CA GLY A 103 0.46 2.74 -34.43
C GLY A 103 1.06 1.41 -34.03
N SER A 104 2.28 1.16 -34.50
CA SER A 104 3.05 -0.01 -34.10
C SER A 104 3.68 0.20 -32.72
N THR A 105 4.06 -0.89 -32.04
CA THR A 105 4.80 -0.76 -30.78
C THR A 105 6.16 -0.07 -30.96
N GLY A 106 6.78 -0.23 -32.14
CA GLY A 106 8.05 0.40 -32.50
C GLY A 106 8.03 1.92 -32.35
N ASP A 107 6.90 2.54 -32.66
CA ASP A 107 6.72 4.00 -32.64
C ASP A 107 6.78 4.58 -31.22
N TYR A 108 6.60 3.73 -30.20
CA TYR A 108 6.57 4.13 -28.79
C TYR A 108 7.75 3.58 -27.97
N PHE A 109 8.65 2.82 -28.59
CA PHE A 109 9.79 2.23 -27.88
C PHE A 109 11.02 3.15 -27.86
N PRO A 110 11.75 3.24 -26.73
CA PRO A 110 11.59 2.40 -25.53
C PRO A 110 10.51 2.94 -24.58
N VAL A 111 9.68 2.03 -24.04
CA VAL A 111 8.78 2.37 -22.93
C VAL A 111 9.51 2.18 -21.60
N HIS A 112 9.21 3.04 -20.63
CA HIS A 112 9.81 2.97 -19.29
C HIS A 112 8.74 3.05 -18.20
N LEU A 113 9.06 2.42 -17.06
CA LEU A 113 8.25 2.50 -15.86
C LEU A 113 8.80 3.59 -14.93
N GLN A 114 8.05 4.68 -14.83
CA GLN A 114 8.33 5.75 -13.88
C GLN A 114 7.69 5.41 -12.53
N LEU A 115 8.51 5.14 -11.51
CA LEU A 115 8.03 4.96 -10.13
C LEU A 115 7.53 6.30 -9.56
N LEU A 116 6.32 6.32 -9.01
CA LEU A 116 5.69 7.57 -8.55
C LEU A 116 6.05 7.91 -7.10
N THR A 117 6.90 8.93 -6.93
CA THR A 117 7.34 9.42 -5.62
C THR A 117 6.70 10.75 -5.22
N SER A 118 6.20 11.54 -6.18
CA SER A 118 5.60 12.85 -5.93
C SER A 118 4.13 12.77 -5.48
N GLY A 119 3.66 13.78 -4.74
CA GLY A 119 2.26 13.89 -4.33
C GLY A 119 1.32 14.11 -5.52
N ASP A 120 1.79 14.85 -6.51
CA ASP A 120 1.02 15.27 -7.68
C ASP A 120 0.82 14.11 -8.65
N ASP A 121 1.86 13.34 -8.94
CA ASP A 121 1.73 12.12 -9.75
C ASP A 121 0.79 11.11 -9.10
N ARG A 122 0.86 10.95 -7.76
CA ARG A 122 -0.06 10.08 -7.03
C ARG A 122 -1.50 10.58 -7.06
N ARG A 123 -1.72 11.89 -7.18
CA ARG A 123 -3.07 12.47 -7.34
C ARG A 123 -3.56 12.24 -8.76
N LEU A 124 -2.76 12.50 -9.78
CA LEU A 124 -3.10 12.21 -11.18
C LEU A 124 -3.37 10.72 -11.41
N PHE A 125 -2.53 9.83 -10.87
CA PHE A 125 -2.73 8.38 -10.91
C PHE A 125 -4.08 7.98 -10.34
N ARG A 126 -4.47 8.58 -9.21
CA ARG A 126 -5.78 8.33 -8.58
C ARG A 126 -6.92 8.72 -9.52
N GLN A 127 -6.81 9.85 -10.20
CA GLN A 127 -7.79 10.29 -11.18
C GLN A 127 -7.89 9.32 -12.35
N TYR A 128 -6.76 8.93 -12.97
CA TYR A 128 -6.78 7.97 -14.09
C TYR A 128 -7.43 6.63 -13.71
N ILE A 129 -7.03 6.03 -12.59
CA ILE A 129 -7.62 4.78 -12.13
C ILE A 129 -9.10 4.94 -11.79
N GLN A 130 -9.50 6.04 -11.15
CA GLN A 130 -10.90 6.27 -10.80
C GLN A 130 -11.78 6.49 -12.04
N ARG A 131 -11.25 7.13 -13.09
CA ARG A 131 -12.02 7.48 -14.31
C ARG A 131 -12.13 6.33 -15.29
N TYR A 132 -11.03 5.60 -15.51
CA TYR A 132 -10.89 4.73 -16.68
C TYR A 132 -10.69 3.25 -16.35
N HIS A 133 -10.28 2.90 -15.13
CA HIS A 133 -10.21 1.50 -14.74
C HIS A 133 -11.61 1.02 -14.29
N TYR A 134 -12.08 -0.11 -14.81
CA TYR A 134 -13.43 -0.64 -14.54
C TYR A 134 -13.74 -0.85 -13.04
N LEU A 135 -12.74 -1.20 -12.21
CA LEU A 135 -12.90 -1.29 -10.73
C LEU A 135 -12.76 0.03 -9.96
N GLY A 136 -12.46 1.13 -10.66
CA GLY A 136 -12.12 2.43 -10.06
C GLY A 136 -10.92 2.38 -9.11
N TYR A 137 -10.69 3.51 -8.44
CA TYR A 137 -9.65 3.63 -7.43
C TYR A 137 -10.21 3.21 -6.06
N LYS A 138 -9.51 2.27 -5.42
CA LYS A 138 -9.70 1.92 -4.02
C LYS A 138 -8.39 2.22 -3.31
N VAL A 139 -8.46 2.81 -2.11
CA VAL A 139 -7.26 3.09 -1.31
C VAL A 139 -6.56 1.76 -1.05
N PRO A 140 -5.35 1.55 -1.59
CA PRO A 140 -4.61 0.32 -1.35
C PRO A 140 -4.19 0.23 0.10
N TYR A 141 -4.19 -0.98 0.63
CA TYR A 141 -3.74 -1.29 1.98
C TYR A 141 -2.32 -1.84 1.95
N GLY A 142 -1.55 -1.56 3.00
CA GLY A 142 -0.19 -2.05 3.15
C GLY A 142 0.83 -1.41 2.20
N ALA A 143 1.87 -2.17 1.89
CA ALA A 143 2.94 -1.78 0.97
C ALA A 143 2.40 -1.65 -0.46
N GLN A 144 2.96 -0.72 -1.24
CA GLN A 144 2.44 -0.39 -2.55
C GLN A 144 3.45 0.37 -3.41
N LEU A 145 3.50 0.04 -4.69
CA LEU A 145 4.21 0.81 -5.71
C LEU A 145 3.25 1.20 -6.82
N ARG A 146 3.45 2.41 -7.35
CA ARG A 146 2.67 2.94 -8.47
C ARG A 146 3.60 3.33 -9.58
N TYR A 147 3.19 3.05 -10.80
CA TYR A 147 3.95 3.41 -11.99
C TYR A 147 3.07 4.13 -13.00
N PHE A 148 3.67 5.10 -13.66
CA PHE A 148 3.27 5.48 -15.02
C PHE A 148 4.16 4.75 -16.02
N VAL A 149 3.56 4.33 -17.13
CA VAL A 149 4.29 3.93 -18.33
C VAL A 149 4.38 5.16 -19.23
N ARG A 150 5.60 5.48 -19.66
CA ARG A 150 5.87 6.61 -20.55
C ARG A 150 6.82 6.19 -21.66
N SER A 151 6.89 7.03 -22.69
CA SER A 151 7.75 6.86 -23.84
C SER A 151 8.38 8.20 -24.19
N PRO A 152 9.70 8.26 -24.50
CA PRO A 152 10.32 9.48 -25.01
C PRO A 152 9.80 9.87 -26.40
N GLN A 153 9.24 8.94 -27.17
CA GLN A 153 8.60 9.22 -28.46
C GLN A 153 7.25 9.93 -28.32
N SER A 154 6.66 9.94 -27.12
CA SER A 154 5.46 10.70 -26.80
C SER A 154 5.67 11.49 -25.52
N PRO A 155 6.47 12.58 -25.56
CA PRO A 155 6.80 13.37 -24.38
C PRO A 155 5.55 13.85 -23.65
N GLY A 156 5.55 13.72 -22.32
CA GLY A 156 4.45 14.16 -21.47
C GLY A 156 3.24 13.20 -21.43
N ALA A 157 3.06 12.33 -22.42
CA ALA A 157 1.98 11.35 -22.43
C ALA A 157 2.20 10.26 -21.37
N VAL A 158 1.11 9.86 -20.72
CA VAL A 158 1.05 8.63 -19.91
C VAL A 158 0.39 7.58 -20.78
N LEU A 159 1.04 6.43 -20.97
CA LEU A 159 0.50 5.35 -21.79
C LEU A 159 -0.35 4.38 -20.94
N ALA A 160 0.10 4.12 -19.71
CA ALA A 160 -0.55 3.19 -18.80
C ALA A 160 -0.21 3.49 -17.33
N CYS A 161 -1.01 2.91 -16.44
CA CYS A 161 -0.88 2.98 -14.99
C CYS A 161 -0.81 1.57 -14.40
N LEU A 162 0.14 1.33 -13.49
CA LEU A 162 0.25 0.09 -12.73
C LEU A 162 0.21 0.37 -11.24
N LEU A 163 -0.51 -0.48 -10.49
CA LEU A 163 -0.50 -0.51 -9.02
C LEU A 163 -0.14 -1.91 -8.54
N PHE A 164 0.98 -2.01 -7.82
CA PHE A 164 1.36 -3.19 -7.08
C PHE A 164 1.09 -2.96 -5.59
N THR A 165 0.60 -3.99 -4.88
CA THR A 165 0.34 -3.92 -3.45
C THR A 165 0.83 -5.18 -2.75
N SER A 166 1.02 -5.11 -1.43
CA SER A 166 1.20 -6.31 -0.62
C SER A 166 0.03 -7.29 -0.82
N ALA A 167 0.30 -8.58 -0.69
CA ALA A 167 -0.71 -9.61 -0.77
C ALA A 167 -1.83 -9.44 0.26
N ALA A 168 -3.04 -9.86 -0.13
CA ALA A 168 -4.19 -9.90 0.77
C ALA A 168 -3.92 -10.87 1.93
N TRP A 169 -4.19 -10.46 3.17
CA TRP A 169 -3.89 -11.27 4.37
C TRP A 169 -4.53 -12.66 4.34
N LYS A 170 -5.81 -12.76 3.95
CA LYS A 170 -6.53 -14.02 3.76
C LYS A 170 -7.08 -14.07 2.34
N MET A 171 -6.69 -15.09 1.58
CA MET A 171 -7.22 -15.36 0.25
C MET A 171 -7.21 -16.87 0.03
N ALA A 172 -8.31 -17.52 0.41
CA ALA A 172 -8.42 -18.97 0.38
C ALA A 172 -8.06 -19.59 -0.98
N PRO A 173 -8.44 -19.00 -2.15
CA PRO A 173 -8.03 -19.55 -3.43
C PRO A 173 -6.51 -19.57 -3.66
N ARG A 174 -5.77 -18.53 -3.24
CA ARG A 174 -4.29 -18.54 -3.32
C ARG A 174 -3.71 -19.56 -2.37
N ASP A 175 -4.17 -19.54 -1.12
CA ASP A 175 -3.64 -20.43 -0.09
C ASP A 175 -3.83 -21.90 -0.53
N ALA A 176 -4.99 -22.25 -1.09
CA ALA A 176 -5.26 -23.57 -1.67
C ALA A 176 -4.41 -23.88 -2.91
N CYS A 177 -4.25 -22.93 -3.85
CA CYS A 177 -3.49 -23.15 -5.08
C CYS A 177 -1.99 -23.34 -4.83
N ILE A 178 -1.42 -22.62 -3.85
CA ILE A 178 0.00 -22.75 -3.49
C ILE A 178 0.22 -23.91 -2.49
N GLY A 179 -0.83 -24.37 -1.81
CA GLY A 179 -0.74 -25.39 -0.76
C GLY A 179 -0.28 -24.82 0.60
N TRP A 180 -0.61 -23.56 0.87
CA TRP A 180 -0.28 -22.92 2.15
C TRP A 180 -1.30 -23.25 3.24
N ASP A 181 -0.80 -23.79 4.34
CA ASP A 181 -1.50 -23.74 5.62
C ASP A 181 -1.35 -22.35 6.28
N GLN A 182 -1.87 -22.19 7.50
CA GLN A 182 -1.80 -20.92 8.22
C GLN A 182 -0.36 -20.47 8.52
N THR A 183 0.53 -21.41 8.84
CA THR A 183 1.92 -21.14 9.22
C THR A 183 2.73 -20.76 7.98
N ALA A 184 2.64 -21.55 6.91
CA ALA A 184 3.26 -21.28 5.62
C ALA A 184 2.79 -19.93 5.07
N ARG A 185 1.49 -19.62 5.17
CA ARG A 185 0.99 -18.29 4.76
C ARG A 185 1.65 -17.18 5.56
N GLN A 186 1.73 -17.28 6.88
CA GLN A 186 2.33 -16.21 7.70
C GLN A 186 3.79 -15.94 7.32
N SER A 187 4.56 -17.00 7.07
CA SER A 187 5.97 -16.89 6.68
C SER A 187 6.15 -16.36 5.25
N ASN A 188 5.30 -16.77 4.31
CA ASN A 188 5.50 -16.52 2.89
C ASN A 188 4.72 -15.31 2.34
N LEU A 189 3.68 -14.85 3.02
CA LEU A 189 2.85 -13.73 2.55
C LEU A 189 3.65 -12.44 2.24
N PRO A 190 4.68 -12.06 3.02
CA PRO A 190 5.52 -10.90 2.69
C PRO A 190 6.26 -11.00 1.35
N LEU A 191 6.41 -12.21 0.81
CA LEU A 191 7.09 -12.48 -0.46
C LEU A 191 6.16 -12.37 -1.67
N VAL A 192 4.85 -12.19 -1.46
CA VAL A 192 3.86 -12.10 -2.54
C VAL A 192 3.41 -10.66 -2.75
N VAL A 193 3.42 -10.24 -4.00
CA VAL A 193 2.95 -8.93 -4.44
C VAL A 193 1.77 -9.11 -5.40
N ASN A 194 0.70 -8.36 -5.16
CA ASN A 194 -0.48 -8.35 -6.00
C ASN A 194 -0.35 -7.27 -7.06
N HIS A 195 -0.65 -7.61 -8.32
CA HIS A 195 -0.87 -6.62 -9.38
C HIS A 195 -2.31 -6.09 -9.29
N SER A 196 -2.53 -5.12 -8.41
CA SER A 196 -3.85 -4.64 -8.02
C SER A 196 -4.58 -3.82 -9.09
N ARG A 197 -3.86 -3.04 -9.91
CA ARG A 197 -4.47 -2.31 -11.04
C ARG A 197 -3.54 -2.32 -12.23
N PHE A 198 -4.11 -2.58 -13.39
CA PHE A 198 -3.46 -2.42 -14.68
C PHE A 198 -4.41 -1.68 -15.62
N LEU A 199 -3.97 -0.52 -16.09
CA LEU A 199 -4.77 0.33 -16.97
C LEU A 199 -3.88 0.83 -18.10
N ILE A 200 -4.14 0.41 -19.33
CA ILE A 200 -3.72 1.16 -20.52
C ILE A 200 -4.78 2.24 -20.74
N LEU A 201 -4.36 3.49 -20.97
CA LEU A 201 -5.32 4.58 -21.09
C LEU A 201 -6.21 4.40 -22.34
N PRO A 202 -7.49 4.83 -22.31
CA PRO A 202 -8.45 4.52 -23.37
C PRO A 202 -8.07 5.03 -24.76
N TRP A 203 -7.27 6.10 -24.83
CA TRP A 203 -6.77 6.66 -26.09
C TRP A 203 -5.52 5.94 -26.61
N VAL A 204 -4.98 4.95 -25.90
CA VAL A 204 -3.76 4.23 -26.28
C VAL A 204 -4.14 2.91 -26.96
N GLY A 205 -4.16 2.92 -28.28
CA GLY A 205 -4.49 1.80 -29.15
C GLY A 205 -3.25 1.19 -29.81
N VAL A 206 -2.27 0.76 -29.00
CA VAL A 206 -1.01 0.19 -29.48
C VAL A 206 -1.02 -1.33 -29.26
N PRO A 207 -0.99 -2.17 -30.32
CA PRO A 207 -0.98 -3.63 -30.20
C PRO A 207 0.18 -4.11 -29.32
N ASN A 208 0.07 -5.25 -28.63
CA ASN A 208 1.17 -5.87 -27.86
C ASN A 208 1.83 -5.04 -26.73
N LEU A 209 1.41 -3.78 -26.52
CA LEU A 209 1.96 -2.90 -25.50
C LEU A 209 1.79 -3.48 -24.08
N ALA A 210 0.63 -4.12 -23.82
CA ALA A 210 0.33 -4.72 -22.53
C ALA A 210 1.37 -5.77 -22.09
N SER A 211 1.64 -6.75 -22.95
CA SER A 211 2.59 -7.83 -22.68
C SER A 211 4.01 -7.30 -22.48
N HIS A 212 4.40 -6.28 -23.26
CA HIS A 212 5.71 -5.65 -23.09
C HIS A 212 5.83 -4.93 -21.74
N ILE A 213 4.81 -4.14 -21.36
CA ILE A 213 4.77 -3.45 -20.06
C ILE A 213 4.86 -4.46 -18.90
N LEU A 214 4.11 -5.55 -18.97
CA LEU A 214 4.11 -6.59 -17.92
C LEU A 214 5.47 -7.28 -17.81
N SER A 215 6.10 -7.61 -18.93
CA SER A 215 7.47 -8.16 -18.96
C SER A 215 8.48 -7.18 -18.35
N LEU A 216 8.36 -5.89 -18.66
CA LEU A 216 9.23 -4.86 -18.08
C LEU A 216 8.99 -4.73 -16.56
N ALA A 217 7.73 -4.73 -16.13
CA ALA A 217 7.35 -4.64 -14.72
C ALA A 217 7.87 -5.83 -13.91
N ALA A 218 7.81 -7.05 -14.45
CA ALA A 218 8.35 -8.24 -13.80
C ALA A 218 9.87 -8.13 -13.52
N ARG A 219 10.62 -7.38 -14.35
CA ARG A 219 12.07 -7.18 -14.15
C ARG A 219 12.39 -6.05 -13.17
N GLN A 220 11.63 -4.94 -13.24
CA GLN A 220 11.91 -3.73 -12.46
C GLN A 220 11.26 -3.76 -11.07
N MET A 221 10.00 -4.18 -10.97
CA MET A 221 9.20 -4.09 -9.74
C MET A 221 9.86 -4.78 -8.53
N PRO A 222 10.47 -5.99 -8.64
CA PRO A 222 11.13 -6.61 -7.50
C PRO A 222 12.27 -5.78 -6.92
N ARG A 223 13.02 -5.07 -7.77
CA ARG A 223 14.14 -4.20 -7.34
C ARG A 223 13.62 -2.98 -6.60
N ASP A 224 12.58 -2.34 -7.15
CA ASP A 224 11.94 -1.19 -6.52
C ASP A 224 11.26 -1.59 -5.20
N TRP A 225 10.67 -2.78 -5.14
CA TRP A 225 10.04 -3.32 -3.94
C TRP A 225 11.07 -3.57 -2.84
N TRP A 226 12.22 -4.16 -3.19
CA TRP A 226 13.33 -4.31 -2.27
C TRP A 226 13.86 -2.95 -1.77
N ALA A 227 14.05 -1.98 -2.68
CA ALA A 227 14.51 -0.65 -2.31
C ALA A 227 13.55 0.06 -1.33
N ALA A 228 12.24 -0.09 -1.54
CA ALA A 228 11.23 0.55 -0.70
C ALA A 228 10.99 -0.17 0.63
N TYR A 229 10.98 -1.52 0.62
CA TYR A 229 10.44 -2.31 1.74
C TYR A 229 11.41 -3.33 2.34
N ARG A 230 12.60 -3.53 1.74
CA ARG A 230 13.58 -4.55 2.14
C ARG A 230 12.97 -5.96 2.21
N ALA A 231 12.02 -6.22 1.33
CA ALA A 231 11.44 -7.53 1.10
C ALA A 231 11.64 -7.88 -0.37
N GLN A 232 12.07 -9.10 -0.67
CA GLN A 232 12.28 -9.55 -2.05
C GLN A 232 11.11 -10.44 -2.46
N PRO A 233 10.22 -9.97 -3.36
CA PRO A 233 9.13 -10.80 -3.82
C PRO A 233 9.65 -12.02 -4.58
N VAL A 234 8.97 -13.15 -4.41
CA VAL A 234 9.10 -14.32 -5.29
C VAL A 234 8.04 -14.16 -6.37
N LEU A 235 8.48 -13.78 -7.58
CA LEU A 235 7.60 -13.63 -8.75
C LEU A 235 7.25 -14.99 -9.35
#